data_AF-F9YA47-F1
#
_entry.id   AF-F9YA47-F1
#
_cell.length_a   1.000
_cell.length_b   1.000
_cell.length_c   1.000
_cell.angle_alpha   90.00
_cell.angle_beta   90.00
_cell.angle_gamma   90.00
#
_symmetry.space_group_name_H-M   'P 1'
#
loop_
_entity.id
_entity.type
_entity.pdbx_description
1 polymer ?
#
loop_
_entity_poly.entity_id
_entity_poly.type
_entity_poly.pdbx_seq_one_letter_code
_entity_poly.pdbx_strand_id
1 'polypeptide(L)'
;MLPRLRVALHHLVFAAMLCISAGSATAQDSTRAYIQVEAQPTLAMAQQRVRAYAGALPDVSGWALPSGWYAIVLGPYSRTDAAIYLDQLMTEAQAPNDSYIVDGAQFRQQFWPIGLGVASTPLPIPMNSGRPVNVPPPGPAPVTPLPVTPQPINPQPAPTAQAETVEQALAAEGALSNGDKRLLQSAMRDAGVYGGAIDGLFGRGTRDAMAAWQAQNGYSPLTGVLTTDQRAALMAQYNAVLDDLGIERTVYDMAGIEIDLPTAVVNFQEVTPPFARWQSDDGAYAVLLISQPGDRARLASLAATLQSLPFVPAGADVQVSATGLSITGASGDSRIRIEAGLHDGAIKGYGLIWPAADPAFDRLFARMQQSFRAIPGVLAAPAAAAQADTALTAGLSLDAPRLVQAGIYIDAQGLVLTAAAPLAQCSRIALNGDTPARITQTAGEMALLQPELRIAPTAVARFATPQDGAAITGAGYPYGHTLAQASTTPGQITALDGLTGTADHLRLTMQATAGDIGGPLLDAGGDVVGMLLPQTAGLPQTVQIAASSGAIARLINAPAPLAVISAPIAPEAVSTRARLITAQISCW
;
A
#
# COMPACT_ATOMS: atom_id res chain seq x y z
N MET A 1 34.51 -49.51 46.84
CA MET A 1 33.06 -49.78 46.71
C MET A 1 32.18 -48.55 46.52
N LEU A 2 32.69 -47.31 46.62
CA LEU A 2 31.89 -46.08 46.42
C LEU A 2 31.67 -45.56 44.97
N PRO A 3 32.38 -45.99 43.90
CA PRO A 3 32.13 -45.39 42.57
C PRO A 3 30.98 -46.04 41.78
N ARG A 4 30.56 -47.26 42.14
CA ARG A 4 29.44 -47.96 41.46
C ARG A 4 28.06 -47.55 41.94
N LEU A 5 27.95 -46.97 43.14
CA LEU A 5 26.67 -46.51 43.71
C LEU A 5 26.21 -45.16 43.12
N ARG A 6 27.14 -44.30 42.69
CA ARG A 6 26.82 -42.97 42.11
C ARG A 6 26.30 -43.04 40.68
N VAL A 7 26.77 -44.02 39.89
CA VAL A 7 26.31 -44.24 38.50
C VAL A 7 24.92 -44.88 38.48
N ALA A 8 24.64 -45.81 39.40
CA ALA A 8 23.30 -46.39 39.55
C ALA A 8 22.26 -45.34 39.99
N LEU A 9 22.64 -44.38 40.85
CA LEU A 9 21.75 -43.30 41.27
C LEU A 9 21.47 -42.28 40.14
N HIS A 10 22.44 -42.01 39.27
CA HIS A 10 22.24 -41.12 38.11
C HIS A 10 21.35 -41.75 37.04
N HIS A 11 21.45 -43.06 36.79
CA HIS A 11 20.56 -43.74 35.84
C HIS A 11 19.13 -43.91 36.38
N LEU A 12 18.95 -44.06 37.71
CA LEU A 12 17.62 -44.11 38.32
C LEU A 12 16.92 -42.73 38.28
N VAL A 13 17.67 -41.63 38.47
CA VAL A 13 17.13 -40.27 38.36
C VAL A 13 16.82 -39.91 36.90
N PHE A 14 17.63 -40.34 35.92
CA PHE A 14 17.37 -40.08 34.51
C PHE A 14 16.20 -40.93 33.95
N ALA A 15 16.02 -42.16 34.42
CA ALA A 15 14.86 -43.00 34.07
C ALA A 15 13.56 -42.53 34.75
N ALA A 16 13.64 -41.97 35.97
CA ALA A 16 12.49 -41.34 36.61
C ALA A 16 12.11 -39.99 35.95
N MET A 17 13.08 -39.28 35.37
CA MET A 17 12.83 -38.04 34.61
C MET A 17 12.27 -38.31 33.20
N LEU A 18 12.49 -39.50 32.64
CA LEU A 18 12.00 -39.90 31.31
C LEU A 18 10.62 -40.59 31.34
N CYS A 19 10.09 -40.92 32.52
CA CYS A 19 8.76 -41.51 32.71
C CYS A 19 7.69 -40.53 33.22
N ILE A 20 8.00 -39.23 33.36
CA ILE A 20 7.03 -38.17 33.69
C ILE A 20 6.49 -37.48 32.41
N SER A 21 7.04 -37.79 31.24
CA SER A 21 6.60 -37.24 29.94
C SER A 21 5.51 -38.07 29.24
N ALA A 22 4.95 -39.10 29.88
CA ALA A 22 3.85 -39.91 29.35
C ALA A 22 2.70 -39.99 30.35
N GLY A 23 1.78 -39.02 30.30
CA GLY A 23 0.55 -39.07 31.10
C GLY A 23 -0.02 -37.73 31.54
N SER A 24 -0.29 -36.84 30.59
CA SER A 24 -1.32 -35.81 30.72
C SER A 24 -1.77 -35.40 29.32
N ALA A 25 -2.42 -36.33 28.61
CA ALA A 25 -3.46 -35.94 27.67
C ALA A 25 -4.64 -35.44 28.50
N THR A 26 -4.51 -34.25 29.08
CA THR A 26 -5.66 -33.49 29.52
C THR A 26 -6.32 -32.98 28.25
N ALA A 27 -7.52 -33.46 27.97
CA ALA A 27 -8.45 -32.80 27.07
C ALA A 27 -8.58 -31.33 27.49
N GLN A 28 -7.85 -30.44 26.81
CA GLN A 28 -8.12 -29.02 26.79
C GLN A 28 -8.75 -28.69 25.44
N ASP A 29 -9.96 -29.23 25.24
CA ASP A 29 -10.86 -28.80 24.19
C ASP A 29 -11.54 -27.47 24.60
N SER A 30 -10.70 -26.49 24.95
CA SER A 30 -11.09 -25.13 25.30
C SER A 30 -10.09 -24.17 24.67
N THR A 31 -9.82 -24.34 23.37
CA THR A 31 -9.12 -23.32 22.59
C THR A 31 -10.04 -22.12 22.45
N ARG A 32 -9.74 -21.09 23.25
CA ARG A 32 -10.42 -19.78 23.19
C ARG A 32 -10.34 -19.25 21.77
N ALA A 33 -11.47 -18.81 21.25
CA ALA A 33 -11.59 -18.26 19.91
C ALA A 33 -12.36 -16.94 19.96
N TYR A 34 -12.00 -16.02 19.08
CA TYR A 34 -12.68 -14.76 18.86
C TYR A 34 -13.02 -14.65 17.38
N ILE A 35 -14.14 -14.03 17.07
CA ILE A 35 -14.50 -13.69 15.69
C ILE A 35 -14.04 -12.27 15.44
N GLN A 36 -12.99 -12.08 14.66
CA GLN A 36 -12.55 -10.75 14.26
C GLN A 36 -13.44 -10.27 13.12
N VAL A 37 -14.15 -9.16 13.35
CA VAL A 37 -15.10 -8.59 12.38
C VAL A 37 -14.53 -7.38 11.65
N GLU A 38 -13.54 -6.69 12.23
CA GLU A 38 -12.90 -5.56 11.58
C GLU A 38 -11.53 -5.25 12.21
N ALA A 39 -10.63 -4.62 11.45
CA ALA A 39 -9.42 -4.01 11.97
C ALA A 39 -9.26 -2.58 11.45
N GLN A 40 -8.76 -1.68 12.29
CA GLN A 40 -8.67 -0.24 11.99
C GLN A 40 -7.23 0.27 12.16
N PRO A 41 -6.74 1.18 11.30
CA PRO A 41 -5.34 1.63 11.32
C PRO A 41 -5.07 2.66 12.42
N THR A 42 -6.10 3.29 12.99
CA THR A 42 -5.97 4.28 14.06
C THR A 42 -6.94 4.01 15.21
N LEU A 43 -6.55 4.38 16.43
CA LEU A 43 -7.39 4.24 17.62
C LEU A 43 -8.70 5.01 17.48
N ALA A 44 -8.69 6.19 16.86
CA ALA A 44 -9.87 7.02 16.68
C ALA A 44 -10.93 6.33 15.80
N MET A 45 -10.51 5.73 14.68
CA MET A 45 -11.40 4.95 13.82
C MET A 45 -11.89 3.69 14.53
N ALA A 46 -11.00 3.01 15.25
CA ALA A 46 -11.34 1.82 16.03
C ALA A 46 -12.40 2.11 17.10
N GLN A 47 -12.28 3.23 17.81
CA GLN A 47 -13.26 3.68 18.81
C GLN A 47 -14.63 4.02 18.20
N GLN A 48 -14.65 4.61 17.01
CA GLN A 48 -15.89 4.89 16.31
C GLN A 48 -16.59 3.59 15.86
N ARG A 49 -15.84 2.69 15.24
CA ARG A 49 -16.36 1.42 14.71
C ARG A 49 -16.80 0.46 15.81
N VAL A 50 -16.00 0.31 16.87
CA VAL A 50 -16.33 -0.62 17.97
C VAL A 50 -17.65 -0.25 18.67
N ARG A 51 -17.99 1.05 18.75
CA ARG A 51 -19.27 1.52 19.30
C ARG A 51 -20.45 1.13 18.43
N ALA A 52 -20.28 1.19 17.10
CA ALA A 52 -21.31 0.77 16.16
C ALA A 52 -21.60 -0.73 16.30
N TYR A 53 -20.56 -1.57 16.35
CA TYR A 53 -20.73 -3.01 16.59
C TYR A 53 -21.30 -3.30 17.97
N ALA A 54 -20.81 -2.66 19.04
CA ALA A 54 -21.32 -2.88 20.38
C ALA A 54 -22.79 -2.48 20.57
N GLY A 55 -23.34 -1.65 19.67
CA GLY A 55 -24.77 -1.33 19.64
C GLY A 55 -25.64 -2.35 18.91
N ALA A 56 -25.04 -3.22 18.08
CA ALA A 56 -25.76 -4.17 17.23
C ALA A 56 -25.47 -5.64 17.59
N LEU A 57 -24.28 -5.93 18.12
CA LEU A 57 -23.78 -7.26 18.42
C LEU A 57 -23.36 -7.36 19.90
N PRO A 58 -23.65 -8.47 20.57
CA PRO A 58 -23.15 -8.75 21.91
C PRO A 58 -21.67 -9.14 21.90
N ASP A 59 -21.05 -9.16 23.07
CA ASP A 59 -19.68 -9.67 23.31
C ASP A 59 -18.57 -8.99 22.49
N VAL A 60 -18.80 -7.73 22.09
CA VAL A 60 -17.82 -6.92 21.33
C VAL A 60 -16.69 -6.43 22.24
N SER A 61 -15.46 -6.70 21.83
CA SER A 61 -14.25 -6.18 22.44
C SER A 61 -13.28 -5.62 21.40
N GLY A 62 -12.47 -4.64 21.81
CA GLY A 62 -11.50 -3.96 20.95
C GLY A 62 -10.09 -4.07 21.49
N TRP A 63 -9.14 -4.46 20.65
CA TRP A 63 -7.75 -4.77 21.02
C TRP A 63 -6.73 -4.10 20.11
N ALA A 64 -5.65 -3.56 20.68
CA ALA A 64 -4.46 -3.17 19.90
C ALA A 64 -3.67 -4.42 19.47
N LEU A 65 -3.12 -4.38 18.25
CA LEU A 65 -2.30 -5.42 17.65
C LEU A 65 -0.82 -4.99 17.56
N PRO A 66 0.14 -5.92 17.43
CA PRO A 66 1.56 -5.59 17.34
C PRO A 66 1.94 -4.83 16.08
N SER A 67 1.13 -4.94 15.02
CA SER A 67 1.30 -4.24 13.74
C SER A 67 0.94 -2.76 13.80
N GLY A 68 0.44 -2.25 14.93
CA GLY A 68 -0.08 -0.88 15.07
C GLY A 68 -1.57 -0.73 14.71
N TRP A 69 -2.22 -1.82 14.28
CA TRP A 69 -3.65 -1.86 13.99
C TRP A 69 -4.50 -2.16 15.24
N TYR A 70 -5.81 -1.93 15.15
CA TYR A 70 -6.77 -2.10 16.23
C TYR A 70 -7.88 -3.05 15.78
N ALA A 71 -7.94 -4.25 16.35
CA ALA A 71 -8.95 -5.26 16.04
C ALA A 71 -10.25 -5.04 16.83
N ILE A 72 -11.38 -5.30 16.18
CA ILE A 72 -12.72 -5.39 16.78
C ILE A 72 -13.17 -6.83 16.65
N VAL A 73 -13.49 -7.47 17.77
CA VAL A 73 -13.74 -8.90 17.85
C VAL A 73 -14.92 -9.24 18.74
N LEU A 74 -15.53 -10.41 18.51
CA LEU A 74 -16.58 -10.99 19.33
C LEU A 74 -16.03 -12.17 20.15
N GLY A 75 -16.39 -12.25 21.42
CA GLY A 75 -16.04 -13.37 22.29
C GLY A 75 -15.25 -12.97 23.55
N PRO A 76 -14.59 -13.93 24.24
CA PRO A 76 -14.19 -15.24 23.72
C PRO A 76 -15.30 -16.29 23.69
N TYR A 77 -15.24 -17.21 22.73
CA TYR A 77 -16.08 -18.42 22.59
C TYR A 77 -15.21 -19.70 22.55
N SER A 78 -15.85 -20.88 22.53
CA SER A 78 -15.16 -22.10 22.07
C SER A 78 -14.93 -22.02 20.56
N ARG A 79 -13.92 -22.74 20.03
CA ARG A 79 -13.65 -22.73 18.58
C ARG A 79 -14.84 -23.24 17.75
N THR A 80 -15.53 -24.27 18.25
CA THR A 80 -16.73 -24.82 17.60
C THR A 80 -17.87 -23.82 17.59
N ASP A 81 -18.10 -23.15 18.72
CA ASP A 81 -19.13 -22.13 18.86
C ASP A 81 -18.84 -20.88 18.01
N ALA A 82 -17.58 -20.45 17.93
CA ALA A 82 -17.16 -19.34 17.08
C ALA A 82 -17.41 -19.63 15.59
N ALA A 83 -17.24 -20.88 15.14
CA ALA A 83 -17.52 -21.28 13.76
C ALA A 83 -19.02 -21.26 13.45
N ILE A 84 -19.84 -21.78 14.38
CA ILE A 84 -21.30 -21.74 14.25
C ILE A 84 -21.80 -20.30 14.23
N TYR A 85 -21.28 -19.46 15.12
CA TYR A 85 -21.72 -18.08 15.25
C TYR A 85 -21.24 -17.21 14.08
N LEU A 86 -20.04 -17.44 13.54
CA LEU A 86 -19.58 -16.77 12.32
C LEU A 86 -20.49 -17.10 11.11
N ASP A 87 -20.85 -18.37 10.91
CA ASP A 87 -21.78 -18.78 9.84
C ASP A 87 -23.16 -18.11 9.97
N GLN A 88 -23.66 -18.02 11.21
CA GLN A 88 -24.89 -17.28 11.48
C GLN A 88 -24.76 -15.78 11.16
N LEU A 89 -23.69 -15.12 11.62
CA LEU A 89 -23.45 -13.70 11.37
C LEU A 89 -23.30 -13.40 9.87
N MET A 90 -22.67 -14.29 9.10
CA MET A 90 -22.55 -14.18 7.65
C MET A 90 -23.91 -14.38 6.95
N THR A 91 -24.68 -15.39 7.37
CA THR A 91 -26.01 -15.68 6.80
C THR A 91 -27.01 -14.54 7.07
N GLU A 92 -26.91 -13.90 8.24
CA GLU A 92 -27.75 -12.77 8.64
C GLU A 92 -27.18 -11.41 8.19
N ALA A 93 -26.04 -11.39 7.47
CA ALA A 93 -25.32 -10.18 7.04
C ALA A 93 -25.01 -9.18 8.18
N GLN A 94 -24.77 -9.69 9.39
CA GLN A 94 -24.46 -8.91 10.59
C GLN A 94 -22.95 -8.72 10.82
N ALA A 95 -22.11 -9.49 10.13
CA ALA A 95 -20.66 -9.32 10.10
C ALA A 95 -20.14 -9.19 8.66
N PRO A 96 -19.01 -8.49 8.44
CA PRO A 96 -18.35 -8.44 7.14
C PRO A 96 -17.96 -9.84 6.62
N ASN A 97 -17.97 -10.03 5.30
CA ASN A 97 -17.66 -11.33 4.66
C ASN A 97 -16.20 -11.78 4.89
N ASP A 98 -15.32 -10.86 5.22
CA ASP A 98 -13.93 -11.09 5.59
C ASP A 98 -13.73 -11.33 7.09
N SER A 99 -14.81 -11.53 7.86
CA SER A 99 -14.72 -11.90 9.27
C SER A 99 -14.13 -13.30 9.42
N TYR A 100 -13.18 -13.47 10.34
CA TYR A 100 -12.50 -14.75 10.56
C TYR A 100 -12.22 -15.04 12.03
N ILE A 101 -11.95 -16.30 12.34
CA ILE A 101 -11.70 -16.75 13.71
C ILE A 101 -10.22 -16.63 14.05
N VAL A 102 -9.93 -16.03 15.20
CA VAL A 102 -8.59 -15.87 15.77
C VAL A 102 -8.53 -16.43 17.20
N ASP A 103 -7.34 -16.80 17.67
CA ASP A 103 -7.13 -17.32 19.03
C ASP A 103 -6.91 -16.21 20.08
N GLY A 104 -6.67 -14.97 19.63
CA GLY A 104 -6.41 -13.81 20.46
C GLY A 104 -4.98 -13.72 21.02
N ALA A 105 -4.04 -14.58 20.61
CA ALA A 105 -2.65 -14.56 21.08
C ALA A 105 -1.91 -13.26 20.75
N GLN A 106 -2.33 -12.58 19.68
CA GLN A 106 -1.78 -11.31 19.22
C GLN A 106 -2.34 -10.07 19.95
N PHE A 107 -3.40 -10.22 20.74
CA PHE A 107 -4.02 -9.07 21.40
C PHE A 107 -3.10 -8.48 22.47
N ARG A 108 -3.01 -7.15 22.49
CA ARG A 108 -2.20 -6.39 23.45
C ARG A 108 -3.11 -5.64 24.41
N GLN A 109 -3.16 -4.33 24.30
CA GLN A 109 -3.98 -3.49 25.15
C GLN A 109 -5.43 -3.48 24.65
N GLN A 110 -6.36 -3.87 25.51
CA GLN A 110 -7.78 -3.71 25.25
C GLN A 110 -8.15 -2.23 25.34
N PHE A 111 -8.80 -1.69 24.31
CA PHE A 111 -9.30 -0.31 24.30
C PHE A 111 -10.83 -0.24 24.44
N TRP A 112 -11.53 -1.38 24.35
CA TRP A 112 -12.98 -1.46 24.50
C TRP A 112 -13.45 -2.83 25.03
N PRO A 113 -14.41 -2.89 25.97
CA PRO A 113 -14.82 -1.81 26.87
C PRO A 113 -13.70 -1.43 27.85
N ILE A 114 -13.65 -0.16 28.28
CA ILE A 114 -12.64 0.32 29.23
C ILE A 114 -13.03 -0.13 30.64
N GLY A 115 -12.14 -0.83 31.34
CA GLY A 115 -12.31 -1.15 32.77
C GLY A 115 -12.94 -2.52 33.10
N LEU A 116 -13.24 -3.35 32.11
CA LEU A 116 -13.54 -4.77 32.32
C LEU A 116 -12.28 -5.57 32.00
N GLY A 117 -11.72 -6.26 33.00
CA GLY A 117 -10.61 -7.18 32.77
C GLY A 117 -10.98 -8.26 31.74
N VAL A 118 -9.97 -8.83 31.09
CA VAL A 118 -10.14 -9.82 30.01
C VAL A 118 -11.01 -10.99 30.47
N ALA A 119 -12.21 -11.13 29.91
CA ALA A 119 -13.04 -12.31 30.10
C ALA A 119 -12.20 -13.54 29.71
N SER A 120 -11.91 -14.41 30.69
CA SER A 120 -10.93 -15.49 30.53
C SER A 120 -11.58 -16.81 30.12
N THR A 121 -12.89 -16.90 30.27
CA THR A 121 -13.72 -18.08 30.05
C THR A 121 -14.56 -17.92 28.78
N PRO A 122 -14.60 -18.92 27.89
CA PRO A 122 -15.53 -18.96 26.76
C PRO A 122 -16.98 -18.66 27.19
N LEU A 123 -17.62 -17.74 26.49
CA LEU A 123 -19.02 -17.41 26.63
C LEU A 123 -19.86 -18.37 25.77
N PRO A 124 -21.12 -18.67 26.15
CA PRO A 124 -22.06 -19.31 25.24
C PRO A 124 -22.45 -18.36 24.10
N ILE A 125 -22.75 -18.88 22.91
CA ILE A 125 -23.22 -18.04 21.79
C ILE A 125 -24.58 -17.40 22.12
N PRO A 126 -24.82 -16.15 21.69
CA PRO A 126 -26.09 -15.47 21.90
C PRO A 126 -27.19 -16.14 21.05
N MET A 127 -28.19 -16.76 21.68
CA MET A 127 -29.35 -17.30 20.96
C MET A 127 -30.34 -16.16 20.65
N ASN A 128 -30.38 -15.69 19.40
CA ASN A 128 -31.52 -14.90 18.93
C ASN A 128 -32.66 -15.83 18.48
N SER A 129 -33.79 -15.70 19.18
CA SER A 129 -35.05 -16.41 19.00
C SER A 129 -35.67 -16.14 17.62
N GLY A 130 -35.74 -17.16 16.74
CA GLY A 130 -36.40 -16.96 15.45
C GLY A 130 -36.42 -18.07 14.40
N ARG A 131 -36.22 -19.36 14.70
CA ARG A 131 -36.64 -20.45 13.78
C ARG A 131 -36.78 -21.78 14.52
N PRO A 132 -37.87 -22.56 14.34
CA PRO A 132 -38.01 -23.85 14.98
C PRO A 132 -36.99 -24.83 14.38
N VAL A 133 -36.14 -25.37 15.24
CA VAL A 133 -35.36 -26.58 14.95
C VAL A 133 -36.35 -27.72 14.73
N ASN A 134 -36.37 -28.28 13.53
CA ASN A 134 -37.06 -29.53 13.28
C ASN A 134 -36.24 -30.66 13.92
N VAL A 135 -36.61 -31.02 15.15
CA VAL A 135 -36.09 -32.18 15.87
C VAL A 135 -36.76 -33.43 15.29
N PRO A 136 -36.02 -34.40 14.72
CA PRO A 136 -36.57 -35.70 14.38
C PRO A 136 -37.02 -36.42 15.67
N PRO A 137 -38.14 -37.16 15.66
CA PRO A 137 -38.71 -37.77 16.87
C PRO A 137 -37.79 -38.83 17.48
N PRO A 138 -37.93 -39.11 18.80
CA PRO A 138 -37.01 -39.96 19.54
C PRO A 138 -37.15 -41.43 19.15
N GLY A 139 -36.07 -42.00 18.59
CA GLY A 139 -35.86 -43.45 18.50
C GLY A 139 -35.33 -44.01 19.83
N PRO A 140 -35.58 -45.29 20.16
CA PRO A 140 -35.47 -45.79 21.53
C PRO A 140 -34.02 -45.99 22.02
N ALA A 141 -33.91 -46.04 23.35
CA ALA A 141 -32.72 -46.09 24.20
C ALA A 141 -31.57 -47.00 23.73
N PRO A 142 -30.31 -46.66 24.11
CA PRO A 142 -29.13 -47.40 23.68
C PRO A 142 -29.06 -48.78 24.35
N VAL A 143 -29.12 -49.83 23.53
CA VAL A 143 -28.63 -51.16 23.92
C VAL A 143 -27.11 -51.21 23.69
N THR A 144 -26.39 -51.59 24.74
CA THR A 144 -24.94 -51.75 24.76
C THR A 144 -24.52 -52.87 23.80
N PRO A 145 -23.66 -52.65 22.80
CA PRO A 145 -23.01 -53.74 22.10
C PRO A 145 -21.74 -54.16 22.86
N LEU A 146 -21.59 -55.47 23.01
CA LEU A 146 -20.39 -56.16 23.47
C LEU A 146 -19.16 -55.81 22.60
N PRO A 147 -17.93 -55.96 23.12
CA PRO A 147 -16.72 -55.63 22.39
C PRO A 147 -16.53 -56.60 21.21
N VAL A 148 -16.76 -56.11 19.99
CA VAL A 148 -16.30 -56.76 18.77
C VAL A 148 -14.84 -56.38 18.55
N THR A 149 -13.97 -57.39 18.60
CA THR A 149 -12.58 -57.31 18.14
C THR A 149 -12.51 -56.64 16.77
N PRO A 150 -11.61 -55.67 16.54
CA PRO A 150 -11.48 -55.01 15.25
C PRO A 150 -11.05 -56.03 14.20
N GLN A 151 -11.91 -56.28 13.22
CA GLN A 151 -11.48 -56.88 11.97
C GLN A 151 -10.54 -55.90 11.26
N PRO A 152 -9.46 -56.37 10.63
CA PRO A 152 -8.59 -55.50 9.86
C PRO A 152 -9.41 -54.88 8.74
N ILE A 153 -9.56 -53.56 8.80
CA ILE A 153 -10.05 -52.77 7.68
C ILE A 153 -8.94 -52.84 6.65
N ASN A 154 -9.11 -53.71 5.67
CA ASN A 154 -8.30 -53.68 4.47
C ASN A 154 -8.49 -52.26 3.89
N PRO A 155 -7.44 -51.45 3.73
CA PRO A 155 -7.58 -50.16 3.09
C PRO A 155 -8.03 -50.45 1.67
N GLN A 156 -9.30 -50.17 1.37
CA GLN A 156 -9.71 -50.08 -0.02
C GLN A 156 -8.90 -48.93 -0.60
N PRO A 157 -8.05 -49.17 -1.61
CA PRO A 157 -7.35 -48.09 -2.28
C PRO A 157 -8.40 -47.09 -2.77
N ALA A 158 -8.14 -45.80 -2.60
CA ALA A 158 -8.82 -44.79 -3.40
C ALA A 158 -8.83 -45.26 -4.86
N PRO A 159 -9.92 -45.07 -5.62
CA PRO A 159 -9.91 -45.43 -7.04
C PRO A 159 -8.73 -44.71 -7.67
N THR A 160 -7.72 -45.47 -8.10
CA THR A 160 -6.67 -44.98 -8.97
C THR A 160 -7.38 -44.26 -10.10
N ALA A 161 -7.11 -42.96 -10.29
CA ALA A 161 -7.62 -42.19 -11.41
C ALA A 161 -7.40 -43.01 -12.68
N GLN A 162 -8.48 -43.58 -13.22
CA GLN A 162 -8.40 -44.28 -14.49
C GLN A 162 -8.08 -43.20 -15.53
N ALA A 163 -6.99 -43.38 -16.26
CA ALA A 163 -6.57 -42.44 -17.29
C ALA A 163 -7.75 -42.20 -18.26
N GLU A 164 -8.10 -40.92 -18.45
CA GLU A 164 -9.17 -40.48 -19.34
C GLU A 164 -9.03 -41.14 -20.72
N THR A 165 -10.09 -41.78 -21.23
CA THR A 165 -10.08 -42.40 -22.56
C THR A 165 -10.04 -41.34 -23.66
N VAL A 166 -9.66 -41.72 -24.89
CA VAL A 166 -9.65 -40.79 -26.03
C VAL A 166 -11.04 -40.18 -26.29
N GLU A 167 -12.10 -40.97 -26.12
CA GLU A 167 -13.49 -40.52 -26.31
C GLU A 167 -13.89 -39.49 -25.25
N GLN A 168 -13.49 -39.71 -24.00
CA GLN A 168 -13.70 -38.74 -22.90
C GLN A 168 -12.90 -37.46 -23.13
N ALA A 169 -11.63 -37.57 -23.55
CA ALA A 169 -10.77 -36.44 -23.85
C ALA A 169 -11.29 -35.59 -25.01
N LEU A 170 -11.85 -36.22 -26.06
CA LEU A 170 -12.52 -35.53 -27.17
C LEU A 170 -13.80 -34.82 -26.72
N ALA A 171 -14.59 -35.43 -25.82
CA ALA A 171 -15.77 -34.80 -25.27
C ALA A 171 -15.41 -33.56 -24.43
N ALA A 172 -14.38 -33.67 -23.58
CA ALA A 172 -13.87 -32.57 -22.77
C ALA A 172 -13.26 -31.45 -23.63
N GLU A 173 -12.54 -31.80 -24.71
CA GLU A 173 -12.05 -30.83 -25.69
C GLU A 173 -13.17 -30.13 -26.46
N GLY A 174 -14.26 -30.85 -26.74
CA GLY A 174 -15.47 -30.29 -27.35
C GLY A 174 -16.10 -29.19 -26.50
N ALA A 175 -16.00 -29.29 -25.17
CA ALA A 175 -16.49 -28.30 -24.23
C ALA A 175 -15.61 -27.05 -24.09
N LEU A 176 -14.38 -27.04 -24.63
CA LEU A 176 -13.49 -25.89 -24.57
C LEU A 176 -14.01 -24.71 -25.40
N SER A 177 -13.86 -23.49 -24.88
CA SER A 177 -14.17 -22.28 -25.63
C SER A 177 -13.18 -22.08 -26.79
N ASN A 178 -13.52 -21.25 -27.78
CA ASN A 178 -12.58 -20.90 -28.85
C ASN A 178 -11.30 -20.23 -28.30
N GLY A 179 -11.43 -19.44 -27.21
CA GLY A 179 -10.30 -18.84 -26.52
C GLY A 179 -9.34 -19.88 -25.93
N ASP A 180 -9.86 -20.88 -25.23
CA ASP A 180 -9.06 -21.96 -24.64
C ASP A 180 -8.33 -22.78 -25.72
N LYS A 181 -9.01 -23.02 -26.85
CA LYS A 181 -8.41 -23.72 -27.99
C LYS A 181 -7.24 -22.93 -28.60
N ARG A 182 -7.40 -21.61 -28.75
CA ARG A 182 -6.33 -20.71 -29.20
C ARG A 182 -5.16 -20.67 -28.21
N LEU A 183 -5.46 -20.73 -26.90
CA LEU A 183 -4.43 -20.77 -25.86
C LEU A 183 -3.61 -22.06 -25.94
N LEU A 184 -4.25 -23.21 -26.14
CA LEU A 184 -3.55 -24.49 -26.35
C LEU A 184 -2.67 -24.49 -27.61
N GLN A 185 -3.15 -23.93 -28.72
CA GLN A 185 -2.32 -23.74 -29.93
C GLN A 185 -1.11 -22.83 -29.67
N SER A 186 -1.28 -21.79 -28.86
CA SER A 186 -0.19 -20.89 -28.45
C SER A 186 0.84 -21.62 -27.58
N ALA A 187 0.38 -22.42 -26.62
CA ALA A 187 1.24 -23.24 -25.76
C ALA A 187 2.01 -24.31 -26.55
N MET A 188 1.36 -24.97 -27.51
CA MET A 188 2.03 -25.92 -28.40
C MET A 188 3.06 -25.26 -29.33
N ARG A 189 2.81 -24.01 -29.75
CA ARG A 189 3.79 -23.25 -30.52
C ARG A 189 5.00 -22.87 -29.68
N ASP A 190 4.77 -22.48 -28.43
CA ASP A 190 5.83 -22.20 -27.45
C ASP A 190 6.69 -23.44 -27.19
N ALA A 191 6.06 -24.62 -27.09
CA ALA A 191 6.74 -25.91 -27.02
C ALA A 191 7.47 -26.31 -28.33
N GLY A 192 7.40 -25.49 -29.39
CA GLY A 192 8.09 -25.72 -30.66
C GLY A 192 7.48 -26.81 -31.55
N VAL A 193 6.28 -27.32 -31.23
CA VAL A 193 5.64 -28.41 -32.00
C VAL A 193 4.59 -27.93 -33.00
N TYR A 194 4.14 -26.67 -32.89
CA TYR A 194 3.05 -26.13 -33.71
C TYR A 194 3.49 -24.89 -34.50
N GLY A 195 3.47 -24.98 -35.83
CA GLY A 195 3.79 -23.88 -36.75
C GLY A 195 2.58 -23.23 -37.43
N GLY A 196 1.36 -23.60 -37.04
CA GLY A 196 0.12 -23.13 -37.67
C GLY A 196 -0.40 -21.78 -37.16
N ALA A 197 -1.51 -21.31 -37.73
CA ALA A 197 -2.22 -20.13 -37.26
C ALA A 197 -2.94 -20.39 -35.92
N ILE A 198 -3.04 -19.38 -35.05
CA ILE A 198 -3.79 -19.49 -33.78
C ILE A 198 -5.23 -19.03 -34.00
N ASP A 199 -6.06 -19.96 -34.47
CA ASP A 199 -7.47 -19.75 -34.85
C ASP A 199 -8.47 -20.51 -33.98
N GLY A 200 -8.00 -21.40 -33.10
CA GLY A 200 -8.82 -22.26 -32.26
C GLY A 200 -9.49 -23.41 -33.02
N LEU A 201 -9.11 -23.63 -34.28
CA LEU A 201 -9.60 -24.72 -35.12
C LEU A 201 -8.66 -25.91 -35.03
N PHE A 202 -9.14 -27.00 -34.44
CA PHE A 202 -8.33 -28.21 -34.24
C PHE A 202 -8.44 -29.14 -35.46
N GLY A 203 -7.67 -28.79 -36.49
CA GLY A 203 -7.50 -29.60 -37.69
C GLY A 203 -6.34 -30.59 -37.58
N ARG A 204 -5.96 -31.20 -38.71
CA ARG A 204 -4.85 -32.17 -38.80
C ARG A 204 -3.55 -31.63 -38.17
N GLY A 205 -3.16 -30.40 -38.51
CA GLY A 205 -1.92 -29.81 -37.99
C GLY A 205 -1.91 -29.64 -36.47
N THR A 206 -3.06 -29.37 -35.84
CA THR A 206 -3.16 -29.31 -34.37
C THR A 206 -3.09 -30.69 -33.75
N ARG A 207 -3.73 -31.71 -34.36
CA ARG A 207 -3.64 -33.11 -33.90
C ARG A 207 -2.21 -33.63 -33.96
N ASP A 208 -1.50 -33.34 -35.05
CA ASP A 208 -0.09 -33.72 -35.23
C ASP A 208 0.79 -33.04 -34.17
N ALA A 209 0.56 -31.76 -33.88
CA ALA A 209 1.26 -31.05 -32.81
C ALA A 209 0.96 -31.58 -31.41
N MET A 210 -0.30 -31.95 -31.13
CA MET A 210 -0.65 -32.60 -29.86
C MET A 210 0.07 -33.94 -29.69
N ALA A 211 0.14 -34.76 -30.76
CA ALA A 211 0.89 -36.01 -30.76
C ALA A 211 2.40 -35.78 -30.59
N ALA A 212 2.95 -34.75 -31.25
CA ALA A 212 4.35 -34.38 -31.11
C ALA A 212 4.68 -33.89 -29.69
N TRP A 213 3.82 -33.07 -29.08
CA TRP A 213 3.97 -32.66 -27.67
C TRP A 213 3.84 -33.85 -26.72
N GLN A 214 2.89 -34.76 -26.98
CA GLN A 214 2.75 -36.01 -26.22
C GLN A 214 4.05 -36.82 -26.27
N ALA A 215 4.67 -36.94 -27.45
CA ALA A 215 5.93 -37.65 -27.64
C ALA A 215 7.10 -36.97 -26.91
N GLN A 216 7.22 -35.64 -27.01
CA GLN A 216 8.24 -34.87 -26.29
C GLN A 216 8.17 -35.03 -24.77
N ASN A 217 6.96 -35.26 -24.24
CA ASN A 217 6.71 -35.39 -22.81
C ASN A 217 6.58 -36.84 -22.34
N GLY A 218 6.97 -37.82 -23.18
CA GLY A 218 7.04 -39.23 -22.80
C GLY A 218 5.68 -39.92 -22.64
N TYR A 219 4.60 -39.36 -23.18
CA TYR A 219 3.29 -39.98 -23.14
C TYR A 219 3.15 -41.10 -24.18
N SER A 220 2.40 -42.15 -23.84
CA SER A 220 2.06 -43.27 -24.72
C SER A 220 0.66 -43.80 -24.39
N PRO A 221 -0.20 -44.11 -25.39
CA PRO A 221 0.02 -43.93 -26.82
C PRO A 221 -0.07 -42.46 -27.27
N LEU A 222 0.49 -42.15 -28.45
CA LEU A 222 0.40 -40.82 -29.09
C LEU A 222 -0.94 -40.70 -29.81
N THR A 223 -1.95 -40.22 -29.09
CA THR A 223 -3.33 -40.18 -29.59
C THR A 223 -3.61 -38.95 -30.45
N GLY A 224 -2.80 -37.89 -30.34
CA GLY A 224 -3.09 -36.59 -30.95
C GLY A 224 -4.29 -35.87 -30.34
N VAL A 225 -4.77 -36.36 -29.19
CA VAL A 225 -5.84 -35.77 -28.38
C VAL A 225 -5.33 -35.67 -26.95
N LEU A 226 -5.16 -34.43 -26.46
CA LEU A 226 -4.68 -34.20 -25.10
C LEU A 226 -5.79 -34.50 -24.10
N THR A 227 -5.50 -35.33 -23.09
CA THR A 227 -6.37 -35.49 -21.92
C THR A 227 -6.44 -34.20 -21.10
N THR A 228 -7.38 -34.12 -20.16
CA THR A 228 -7.52 -32.98 -19.24
C THR A 228 -6.23 -32.72 -18.46
N ASP A 229 -5.60 -33.77 -17.95
CA ASP A 229 -4.31 -33.68 -17.25
C ASP A 229 -3.18 -33.26 -18.19
N GLN A 230 -3.16 -33.76 -19.43
CA GLN A 230 -2.15 -33.38 -20.42
C GLN A 230 -2.30 -31.91 -20.84
N ARG A 231 -3.53 -31.41 -21.02
CA ARG A 231 -3.78 -29.99 -21.27
C ARG A 231 -3.32 -29.15 -20.08
N ALA A 232 -3.60 -29.59 -18.85
CA ALA A 232 -3.11 -28.92 -17.64
C ALA A 232 -1.58 -28.90 -17.58
N ALA A 233 -0.90 -30.01 -17.90
CA ALA A 233 0.55 -30.09 -17.94
C ALA A 233 1.18 -29.21 -19.03
N LEU A 234 0.59 -29.18 -20.24
CA LEU A 234 0.99 -28.26 -21.31
C LEU A 234 0.86 -26.80 -20.84
N MET A 235 -0.25 -26.47 -20.19
CA MET A 235 -0.48 -25.12 -19.67
C MET A 235 0.46 -24.78 -18.51
N ALA A 236 0.82 -25.75 -17.65
CA ALA A 236 1.81 -25.54 -16.60
C ALA A 236 3.20 -25.25 -17.18
N GLN A 237 3.64 -26.02 -18.18
CA GLN A 237 4.90 -25.74 -18.91
C GLN A 237 4.87 -24.37 -19.57
N TYR A 238 3.75 -24.04 -20.21
CA TYR A 238 3.55 -22.73 -20.81
C TYR A 238 3.53 -21.59 -19.78
N ASN A 239 3.01 -21.80 -18.58
CA ASN A 239 2.95 -20.76 -17.56
C ASN A 239 4.20 -20.68 -16.68
N ALA A 240 5.15 -21.61 -16.79
CA ALA A 240 6.35 -21.65 -15.95
C ALA A 240 7.19 -20.36 -16.01
N VAL A 241 7.14 -19.61 -17.12
CA VAL A 241 7.81 -18.30 -17.23
C VAL A 241 7.24 -17.24 -16.28
N LEU A 242 6.05 -17.47 -15.70
CA LEU A 242 5.43 -16.59 -14.72
C LEU A 242 5.87 -16.91 -13.28
N ASP A 243 6.50 -18.06 -13.03
CA ASP A 243 6.82 -18.51 -11.67
C ASP A 243 7.79 -17.54 -10.98
N ASP A 244 8.76 -17.00 -11.73
CA ASP A 244 9.74 -16.04 -11.23
C ASP A 244 9.16 -14.65 -10.96
N LEU A 245 7.93 -14.36 -11.41
CA LEU A 245 7.28 -13.06 -11.23
C LEU A 245 6.59 -12.89 -9.87
N GLY A 246 6.49 -13.97 -9.08
CA GLY A 246 5.84 -13.94 -7.77
C GLY A 246 4.40 -13.44 -7.86
N ILE A 247 3.58 -14.11 -8.67
CA ILE A 247 2.20 -13.68 -8.91
C ILE A 247 1.36 -13.90 -7.64
N GLU A 248 0.87 -12.80 -7.05
CA GLU A 248 0.05 -12.82 -5.84
C GLU A 248 -1.31 -12.13 -6.08
N ARG A 249 -2.37 -12.75 -5.54
CA ARG A 249 -3.71 -12.16 -5.51
C ARG A 249 -3.67 -10.92 -4.61
N THR A 250 -3.85 -9.74 -5.21
CA THR A 250 -3.86 -8.47 -4.50
C THR A 250 -5.29 -7.92 -4.43
N VAL A 251 -5.76 -7.66 -3.22
CA VAL A 251 -7.00 -6.91 -2.98
C VAL A 251 -6.63 -5.48 -2.65
N TYR A 252 -7.08 -4.54 -3.49
CA TYR A 252 -6.79 -3.12 -3.35
C TYR A 252 -8.09 -2.34 -3.09
N ASP A 253 -8.58 -2.44 -1.85
CA ASP A 253 -9.88 -1.90 -1.41
C ASP A 253 -10.04 -0.40 -1.70
N MET A 254 -8.95 0.36 -1.54
CA MET A 254 -8.95 1.80 -1.83
C MET A 254 -9.32 2.10 -3.29
N ALA A 255 -8.90 1.25 -4.23
CA ALA A 255 -9.28 1.35 -5.63
C ALA A 255 -10.46 0.47 -6.00
N GLY A 256 -11.07 -0.27 -5.04
CA GLY A 256 -12.09 -1.27 -5.30
C GLY A 256 -11.74 -2.23 -6.45
N ILE A 257 -10.52 -2.78 -6.43
CA ILE A 257 -10.03 -3.74 -7.43
C ILE A 257 -9.38 -4.92 -6.72
N GLU A 258 -9.70 -6.13 -7.17
CA GLU A 258 -8.98 -7.35 -6.84
C GLU A 258 -8.34 -7.91 -8.13
N ILE A 259 -7.05 -8.21 -8.13
CA ILE A 259 -6.31 -8.67 -9.31
C ILE A 259 -5.00 -9.39 -8.92
N ASP A 260 -4.55 -10.35 -9.72
CA ASP A 260 -3.23 -10.98 -9.54
C ASP A 260 -2.13 -10.03 -10.05
N LEU A 261 -1.12 -9.74 -9.21
CA LEU A 261 -0.01 -8.84 -9.52
C LEU A 261 1.35 -9.54 -9.40
N PRO A 262 2.37 -9.16 -10.19
CA PRO A 262 3.71 -9.74 -10.14
C PRO A 262 4.57 -9.11 -9.02
N THR A 263 4.23 -9.39 -7.76
CA THR A 263 4.78 -8.66 -6.59
C THR A 263 6.26 -8.92 -6.34
N ALA A 264 6.87 -9.94 -6.95
CA ALA A 264 8.32 -10.15 -6.85
C ALA A 264 9.14 -9.22 -7.74
N VAL A 265 8.54 -8.62 -8.78
CA VAL A 265 9.26 -7.80 -9.77
C VAL A 265 8.80 -6.35 -9.83
N VAL A 266 7.61 -6.02 -9.31
CA VAL A 266 7.14 -4.65 -9.20
C VAL A 266 6.84 -4.27 -7.75
N ASN A 267 7.36 -3.11 -7.34
CA ASN A 267 7.12 -2.53 -6.02
C ASN A 267 6.05 -1.45 -6.10
N PHE A 268 5.21 -1.35 -5.08
CA PHE A 268 4.25 -0.25 -4.98
C PHE A 268 4.99 1.10 -4.97
N GLN A 269 4.54 2.02 -5.81
CA GLN A 269 5.15 3.35 -5.95
C GLN A 269 4.30 4.41 -5.27
N GLU A 270 3.11 4.63 -5.81
CA GLU A 270 2.25 5.74 -5.41
C GLU A 270 0.79 5.51 -5.78
N VAL A 271 -0.07 6.33 -5.17
CA VAL A 271 -1.47 6.51 -5.55
C VAL A 271 -1.67 7.97 -5.91
N THR A 272 -2.00 8.20 -7.17
CA THR A 272 -2.39 9.50 -7.70
C THR A 272 -3.72 9.30 -8.42
N PRO A 273 -4.87 9.48 -7.73
CA PRO A 273 -6.17 9.21 -8.33
C PRO A 273 -6.30 9.88 -9.70
N PRO A 274 -6.72 9.15 -10.75
CA PRO A 274 -7.41 7.86 -10.71
C PRO A 274 -6.49 6.62 -10.75
N PHE A 275 -5.20 6.77 -10.53
CA PHE A 275 -4.19 5.74 -10.73
C PHE A 275 -3.57 5.22 -9.43
N ALA A 276 -3.26 3.93 -9.39
CA ALA A 276 -2.31 3.35 -8.45
C ALA A 276 -1.23 2.61 -9.25
N ARG A 277 0.03 2.79 -8.88
CA ARG A 277 1.16 2.34 -9.70
C ARG A 277 2.11 1.44 -8.93
N TRP A 278 2.51 0.35 -9.58
CA TRP A 278 3.63 -0.49 -9.19
C TRP A 278 4.68 -0.42 -10.28
N GLN A 279 5.96 -0.45 -9.89
CA GLN A 279 7.07 -0.37 -10.82
C GLN A 279 8.30 -1.08 -10.25
N SER A 280 9.11 -1.70 -11.10
CA SER A 280 10.46 -2.16 -10.75
C SER A 280 11.39 -0.98 -10.49
N ASP A 281 12.48 -1.23 -9.75
CA ASP A 281 13.43 -0.18 -9.37
C ASP A 281 14.12 0.48 -10.58
N ASP A 282 14.31 -0.26 -11.67
CA ASP A 282 14.88 0.22 -12.94
C ASP A 282 13.84 0.84 -13.89
N GLY A 283 12.56 0.76 -13.54
CA GLY A 283 11.46 1.29 -14.32
C GLY A 283 11.02 0.44 -15.52
N ALA A 284 11.67 -0.71 -15.78
CA ALA A 284 11.41 -1.56 -16.95
C ALA A 284 10.05 -2.27 -16.89
N TYR A 285 9.59 -2.60 -15.68
CA TYR A 285 8.34 -3.30 -15.41
C TYR A 285 7.40 -2.37 -14.66
N ALA A 286 6.16 -2.21 -15.13
CA ALA A 286 5.16 -1.44 -14.40
C ALA A 286 3.75 -2.01 -14.54
N VAL A 287 2.99 -1.89 -13.45
CA VAL A 287 1.54 -2.14 -13.42
C VAL A 287 0.83 -0.84 -13.04
N LEU A 288 -0.24 -0.56 -13.78
CA LEU A 288 -1.14 0.56 -13.53
C LEU A 288 -2.50 -0.01 -13.14
N LEU A 289 -3.06 0.40 -12.01
CA LEU A 289 -4.49 0.21 -11.72
C LEU A 289 -5.22 1.53 -11.92
N ILE A 290 -6.43 1.46 -12.45
CA ILE A 290 -7.27 2.61 -12.77
C ILE A 290 -8.58 2.47 -11.99
N SER A 291 -8.90 3.44 -11.15
CA SER A 291 -10.20 3.49 -10.49
C SER A 291 -10.67 4.91 -10.26
N GLN A 292 -11.87 5.22 -10.74
CA GLN A 292 -12.54 6.50 -10.48
C GLN A 292 -14.06 6.37 -10.58
N PRO A 293 -14.86 7.27 -9.98
CA PRO A 293 -16.26 7.40 -10.34
C PRO A 293 -16.39 7.75 -11.84
N GLY A 294 -17.30 7.11 -12.57
CA GLY A 294 -17.25 7.15 -14.02
C GLY A 294 -18.53 6.78 -14.75
N ASP A 295 -18.71 7.42 -15.90
CA ASP A 295 -19.74 7.15 -16.90
C ASP A 295 -19.11 7.12 -18.31
N ARG A 296 -19.93 7.04 -19.36
CA ARG A 296 -19.44 7.00 -20.75
C ARG A 296 -18.60 8.21 -21.13
N ALA A 297 -18.96 9.41 -20.66
CA ALA A 297 -18.24 10.64 -20.99
C ALA A 297 -16.88 10.66 -20.31
N ARG A 298 -16.82 10.26 -19.04
CA ARG A 298 -15.56 10.13 -18.29
C ARG A 298 -14.66 9.02 -18.83
N LEU A 299 -15.23 7.93 -19.37
CA LEU A 299 -14.45 6.87 -20.01
C LEU A 299 -13.76 7.38 -21.28
N ALA A 300 -14.46 8.17 -22.10
CA ALA A 300 -13.86 8.82 -23.27
C ALA A 300 -12.77 9.83 -22.88
N SER A 301 -13.02 10.63 -21.83
CA SER A 301 -12.01 11.55 -21.28
C SER A 301 -10.77 10.80 -20.78
N LEU A 302 -10.96 9.68 -20.07
CA LEU A 302 -9.87 8.84 -19.59
C LEU A 302 -9.03 8.28 -20.75
N ALA A 303 -9.66 7.86 -21.84
CA ALA A 303 -8.95 7.38 -23.03
C ALA A 303 -7.98 8.44 -23.58
N ALA A 304 -8.45 9.69 -23.69
CA ALA A 304 -7.61 10.81 -24.11
C ALA A 304 -6.47 11.11 -23.12
N THR A 305 -6.76 11.06 -21.80
CA THR A 305 -5.74 11.20 -20.75
C THR A 305 -4.66 10.12 -20.88
N LEU A 306 -5.06 8.86 -21.02
CA LEU A 306 -4.14 7.73 -21.14
C LEU A 306 -3.28 7.85 -22.40
N GLN A 307 -3.86 8.21 -23.54
CA GLN A 307 -3.10 8.46 -24.78
C GLN A 307 -2.03 9.55 -24.65
N SER A 308 -2.23 10.52 -23.74
CA SER A 308 -1.27 11.61 -23.51
C SER A 308 -0.13 11.24 -22.56
N LEU A 309 -0.18 10.07 -21.92
CA LEU A 309 0.85 9.66 -20.98
C LEU A 309 2.16 9.33 -21.72
N PRO A 310 3.32 9.75 -21.20
CA PRO A 310 4.59 9.66 -21.93
C PRO A 310 5.04 8.23 -22.22
N PHE A 311 4.54 7.25 -21.47
CA PHE A 311 4.81 5.82 -21.67
C PHE A 311 3.87 5.15 -22.68
N VAL A 312 2.79 5.82 -23.11
CA VAL A 312 1.93 5.33 -24.19
C VAL A 312 2.50 5.83 -25.52
N PRO A 313 2.93 4.94 -26.42
CA PRO A 313 3.54 5.35 -27.69
C PRO A 313 2.50 6.06 -28.56
N ALA A 314 2.93 7.08 -29.31
CA ALA A 314 2.04 7.90 -30.15
C ALA A 314 1.28 7.11 -31.24
N GLY A 315 1.73 5.90 -31.57
CA GLY A 315 1.08 4.98 -32.51
C GLY A 315 0.28 3.84 -31.85
N ALA A 316 -0.02 3.93 -30.54
CA ALA A 316 -0.82 2.91 -29.86
C ALA A 316 -2.22 2.77 -30.49
N ASP A 317 -2.66 1.53 -30.70
CA ASP A 317 -4.03 1.21 -31.10
C ASP A 317 -4.96 1.45 -29.91
N VAL A 318 -5.91 2.37 -30.07
CA VAL A 318 -6.85 2.75 -29.02
C VAL A 318 -8.27 2.46 -29.48
N GLN A 319 -8.92 1.54 -28.77
CA GLN A 319 -10.28 1.11 -29.02
C GLN A 319 -11.15 1.57 -27.87
N VAL A 320 -12.13 2.43 -28.15
CA VAL A 320 -13.09 2.94 -27.16
C VAL A 320 -14.49 2.50 -27.55
N SER A 321 -15.19 1.87 -26.62
CA SER A 321 -16.58 1.44 -26.77
C SER A 321 -17.48 2.17 -25.76
N ALA A 322 -18.78 1.89 -25.78
CA ALA A 322 -19.73 2.49 -24.85
C ALA A 322 -19.52 2.07 -23.37
N THR A 323 -18.78 0.99 -23.11
CA THR A 323 -18.60 0.42 -21.77
C THR A 323 -17.15 0.07 -21.43
N GLY A 324 -16.21 0.24 -22.35
CA GLY A 324 -14.82 -0.08 -22.10
C GLY A 324 -13.84 0.56 -23.08
N LEU A 325 -12.57 0.48 -22.71
CA LEU A 325 -11.40 1.05 -23.37
C LEU A 325 -10.31 -0.04 -23.42
N SER A 326 -9.64 -0.14 -24.55
CA SER A 326 -8.40 -0.91 -24.71
C SER A 326 -7.36 -0.04 -25.41
N ILE A 327 -6.15 -0.01 -24.87
CA ILE A 327 -4.97 0.64 -25.48
C ILE A 327 -3.89 -0.42 -25.62
N THR A 328 -3.38 -0.64 -26.83
CA THR A 328 -2.25 -1.54 -27.08
C THR A 328 -1.18 -0.81 -27.87
N GLY A 329 0.06 -0.85 -27.41
CA GLY A 329 1.16 -0.17 -28.06
C GLY A 329 2.48 -0.91 -27.90
N ALA A 330 3.42 -0.60 -28.78
CA ALA A 330 4.82 -1.02 -28.64
C ALA A 330 5.74 0.14 -29.04
N SER A 331 6.82 0.30 -28.28
CA SER A 331 7.98 1.10 -28.63
C SER A 331 9.16 0.15 -28.89
N GLY A 332 10.33 0.67 -29.30
CA GLY A 332 11.50 -0.16 -29.58
C GLY A 332 11.91 -1.07 -28.40
N ASP A 333 11.69 -0.61 -27.17
CA ASP A 333 12.17 -1.28 -25.96
C ASP A 333 11.05 -1.78 -25.04
N SER A 334 9.81 -1.33 -25.24
CA SER A 334 8.68 -1.65 -24.35
C SER A 334 7.38 -2.00 -25.08
N ARG A 335 6.57 -2.85 -24.46
CA ARG A 335 5.19 -3.14 -24.86
C ARG A 335 4.26 -2.63 -23.77
N ILE A 336 3.09 -2.16 -24.19
CA ILE A 336 2.06 -1.68 -23.30
C ILE A 336 0.69 -2.20 -23.69
N ARG A 337 -0.09 -2.58 -22.67
CA ARG A 337 -1.51 -2.86 -22.82
C ARG A 337 -2.29 -2.35 -21.61
N ILE A 338 -3.40 -1.67 -21.86
CA ILE A 338 -4.30 -1.12 -20.83
C ILE A 338 -5.73 -1.52 -21.17
N GLU A 339 -6.47 -1.99 -20.17
CA GLU A 339 -7.90 -2.28 -20.26
C GLU A 339 -8.65 -1.58 -19.13
N ALA A 340 -9.76 -0.92 -19.46
CA ALA A 340 -10.64 -0.32 -18.47
C ALA A 340 -12.11 -0.44 -18.89
N GLY A 341 -13.02 -0.58 -17.94
CA GLY A 341 -14.46 -0.75 -18.15
C GLY A 341 -15.31 0.00 -17.15
N LEU A 342 -16.60 0.17 -17.47
CA LEU A 342 -17.61 0.67 -16.54
C LEU A 342 -18.13 -0.46 -15.65
N HIS A 343 -18.05 -0.26 -14.34
CA HIS A 343 -18.52 -1.18 -13.29
C HIS A 343 -19.26 -0.36 -12.23
N ASP A 344 -20.58 -0.55 -12.10
CA ASP A 344 -21.42 0.04 -11.04
C ASP A 344 -21.21 1.54 -10.78
N GLY A 345 -21.16 2.35 -11.85
CA GLY A 345 -20.96 3.81 -11.77
C GLY A 345 -19.51 4.25 -11.52
N ALA A 346 -18.56 3.31 -11.62
CA ALA A 346 -17.14 3.57 -11.61
C ALA A 346 -16.48 3.11 -12.93
N ILE A 347 -15.33 3.70 -13.25
CA ILE A 347 -14.40 3.15 -14.24
C ILE A 347 -13.33 2.38 -13.47
N LYS A 348 -13.12 1.12 -13.86
CA LYS A 348 -12.11 0.23 -13.28
C LYS A 348 -11.24 -0.34 -14.38
N GLY A 349 -9.95 -0.48 -14.14
CA GLY A 349 -9.05 -1.01 -15.13
C GLY A 349 -7.68 -1.32 -14.59
N TYR A 350 -6.87 -1.88 -15.47
CA TYR A 350 -5.49 -2.24 -15.21
C TYR A 350 -4.67 -2.09 -16.49
N GLY A 351 -3.36 -1.96 -16.35
CA GLY A 351 -2.42 -1.87 -17.44
C GLY A 351 -1.08 -2.46 -17.07
N LEU A 352 -0.37 -2.91 -18.10
CA LEU A 352 0.94 -3.54 -18.01
C LEU A 352 1.90 -2.83 -18.97
N ILE A 353 3.05 -2.40 -18.47
CA ILE A 353 4.18 -1.89 -19.25
C ILE A 353 5.37 -2.81 -18.98
N TRP A 354 5.96 -3.36 -20.03
CA TRP A 354 6.92 -4.45 -19.91
C TRP A 354 7.97 -4.37 -21.03
N PRO A 355 9.17 -4.94 -20.88
CA PRO A 355 10.16 -5.00 -21.94
C PRO A 355 9.62 -5.73 -23.18
N ALA A 356 9.92 -5.21 -24.37
CA ALA A 356 9.40 -5.79 -25.61
C ALA A 356 9.91 -7.22 -25.88
N ALA A 357 11.11 -7.53 -25.41
CA ALA A 357 11.74 -8.84 -25.57
C ALA A 357 11.27 -9.89 -24.55
N ASP A 358 10.53 -9.50 -23.52
CA ASP A 358 10.14 -10.41 -22.45
C ASP A 358 8.93 -11.28 -22.87
N PRO A 359 9.09 -12.62 -22.91
CA PRO A 359 8.05 -13.56 -23.32
C PRO A 359 6.88 -13.69 -22.32
N ALA A 360 7.01 -13.17 -21.10
CA ALA A 360 5.96 -13.23 -20.08
C ALA A 360 4.81 -12.25 -20.31
N PHE A 361 5.00 -11.18 -21.10
CA PHE A 361 4.03 -10.09 -21.26
C PHE A 361 2.60 -10.55 -21.55
N ASP A 362 2.41 -11.33 -22.62
CA ASP A 362 1.08 -11.77 -23.06
C ASP A 362 0.43 -12.73 -22.04
N ARG A 363 1.25 -13.54 -21.36
CA ARG A 363 0.81 -14.54 -20.37
C ARG A 363 0.39 -13.86 -19.07
N LEU A 364 1.21 -12.92 -18.59
CA LEU A 364 0.94 -12.11 -17.41
C LEU A 364 -0.32 -11.27 -17.62
N PHE A 365 -0.45 -10.60 -18.77
CA PHE A 365 -1.65 -9.81 -19.05
C PHE A 365 -2.93 -10.67 -19.08
N ALA A 366 -2.88 -11.86 -19.69
CA ALA A 366 -4.01 -12.79 -19.67
C ALA A 366 -4.36 -13.25 -18.23
N ARG A 367 -3.35 -13.47 -17.38
CA ARG A 367 -3.54 -13.84 -15.97
C ARG A 367 -4.18 -12.70 -15.16
N MET A 368 -3.71 -11.47 -15.36
CA MET A 368 -4.31 -10.26 -14.78
C MET A 368 -5.78 -10.11 -15.22
N GLN A 369 -6.06 -10.28 -16.51
CA GLN A 369 -7.42 -10.20 -17.05
C GLN A 369 -8.37 -11.27 -16.46
N GLN A 370 -7.91 -12.51 -16.29
CA GLN A 370 -8.72 -13.58 -15.70
C GLN A 370 -8.99 -13.38 -14.20
N SER A 371 -8.02 -12.83 -13.48
CA SER A 371 -8.10 -12.61 -12.03
C SER A 371 -8.82 -11.31 -11.65
N PHE A 372 -8.88 -10.33 -12.55
CA PHE A 372 -9.51 -9.03 -12.28
C PHE A 372 -10.96 -9.15 -11.84
N ARG A 373 -11.29 -8.53 -10.70
CA ARG A 373 -12.64 -8.32 -10.19
C ARG A 373 -12.79 -6.87 -9.76
N ALA A 374 -13.88 -6.24 -10.21
CA ALA A 374 -14.32 -4.97 -9.66
C ALA A 374 -15.05 -5.25 -8.34
N ILE A 375 -14.61 -4.60 -7.27
CA ILE A 375 -15.24 -4.64 -5.94
C ILE A 375 -15.64 -3.21 -5.52
N PRO A 376 -16.50 -3.04 -4.50
CA PRO A 376 -16.90 -1.71 -4.03
C PRO A 376 -15.70 -0.84 -3.63
N GLY A 377 -15.84 0.47 -3.80
CA GLY A 377 -14.77 1.46 -3.53
C GLY A 377 -14.26 2.10 -4.81
N VAL A 378 -13.63 3.28 -4.72
CA VAL A 378 -12.93 3.94 -5.83
C VAL A 378 -11.81 4.79 -5.25
N LEU A 379 -10.72 4.99 -5.99
CA LEU A 379 -9.69 5.96 -5.59
C LEU A 379 -10.34 7.35 -5.53
N ALA A 380 -10.60 7.82 -4.31
CA ALA A 380 -11.19 9.12 -4.08
C ALA A 380 -10.11 10.19 -4.25
N ALA A 381 -10.29 11.09 -5.22
CA ALA A 381 -9.60 12.36 -5.17
C ALA A 381 -10.05 13.12 -3.91
N PRO A 382 -9.16 13.81 -3.18
CA PRO A 382 -9.57 14.62 -2.03
C PRO A 382 -10.67 15.59 -2.45
N ALA A 383 -11.71 15.72 -1.62
CA ALA A 383 -12.93 16.49 -1.92
C ALA A 383 -12.70 17.98 -2.26
N ALA A 384 -11.47 18.49 -2.08
CA ALA A 384 -11.05 19.80 -2.56
C ALA A 384 -10.84 19.88 -4.10
N ALA A 385 -10.82 18.75 -4.81
CA ALA A 385 -10.66 18.68 -6.26
C ALA A 385 -11.98 18.79 -7.05
N ALA A 386 -13.13 18.90 -6.38
CA ALA A 386 -14.44 18.95 -7.03
C ALA A 386 -14.84 20.35 -7.54
N GLN A 387 -14.00 21.37 -7.33
CA GLN A 387 -14.21 22.75 -7.80
C GLN A 387 -12.89 23.35 -8.30
N ALA A 388 -12.38 22.77 -9.39
CA ALA A 388 -11.47 23.47 -10.28
C ALA A 388 -11.72 22.97 -11.71
N ASP A 389 -12.64 23.65 -12.41
CA ASP A 389 -12.72 23.55 -13.85
C ASP A 389 -11.38 24.01 -14.45
N THR A 390 -10.86 23.22 -15.38
CA THR A 390 -9.85 23.61 -16.38
C THR A 390 -8.46 24.03 -15.86
N ALA A 391 -7.73 23.12 -15.22
CA ALA A 391 -6.26 23.18 -15.19
C ALA A 391 -5.64 21.80 -14.86
N LEU A 392 -5.80 20.81 -15.74
CA LEU A 392 -4.93 19.63 -15.72
C LEU A 392 -4.55 19.24 -17.15
N THR A 393 -3.92 20.19 -17.82
CA THR A 393 -3.08 19.95 -18.98
C THR A 393 -1.71 19.45 -18.51
N ALA A 394 -1.23 18.42 -19.21
CA ALA A 394 0.17 17.98 -19.25
C ALA A 394 0.73 17.35 -17.96
N GLY A 395 0.77 16.01 -17.99
CA GLY A 395 1.91 15.28 -17.43
C GLY A 395 3.18 15.73 -18.13
N LEU A 396 3.76 16.81 -17.64
CA LEU A 396 5.20 17.05 -17.75
C LEU A 396 5.86 15.91 -16.99
N SER A 397 6.75 15.16 -17.65
CA SER A 397 7.77 14.40 -16.93
C SER A 397 8.43 15.35 -15.94
N LEU A 398 8.17 15.18 -14.65
CA LEU A 398 8.90 15.87 -13.60
C LEU A 398 9.78 14.81 -12.98
N ASP A 399 11.06 14.83 -13.37
CA ASP A 399 12.13 14.36 -12.52
C ASP A 399 11.79 14.75 -11.08
N ALA A 400 11.87 13.82 -10.12
CA ALA A 400 11.68 14.20 -8.73
C ALA A 400 12.73 15.27 -8.38
N PRO A 401 12.36 16.39 -7.73
CA PRO A 401 13.34 17.37 -7.33
C PRO A 401 14.39 16.70 -6.45
N ARG A 402 15.66 16.87 -6.81
CA ARG A 402 16.82 16.34 -6.09
C ARG A 402 16.82 16.77 -4.62
N LEU A 403 16.28 17.95 -4.33
CA LEU A 403 16.01 18.41 -2.97
C LEU A 403 14.78 19.31 -2.91
N VAL A 404 14.13 19.27 -1.75
CA VAL A 404 13.08 20.22 -1.34
C VAL A 404 13.54 20.89 -0.06
N GLN A 405 13.46 22.22 0.00
CA GLN A 405 13.76 23.00 1.20
C GLN A 405 12.73 24.13 1.39
N ALA A 406 12.83 24.85 2.49
CA ALA A 406 11.96 25.96 2.82
C ALA A 406 12.54 27.32 2.39
N GLY A 407 11.67 28.30 2.26
CA GLY A 407 12.01 29.70 2.08
C GLY A 407 11.02 30.61 2.80
N ILE A 408 11.30 31.90 2.81
CA ILE A 408 10.51 32.93 3.50
C ILE A 408 10.04 33.96 2.49
N TYR A 409 8.73 34.18 2.36
CA TYR A 409 8.19 35.30 1.60
C TYR A 409 8.50 36.62 2.29
N ILE A 410 9.24 37.50 1.61
CA ILE A 410 9.69 38.78 2.17
C ILE A 410 8.96 39.99 1.58
N ASP A 411 8.25 39.85 0.47
CA ASP A 411 7.43 40.91 -0.11
C ASP A 411 6.14 40.38 -0.78
N ALA A 412 5.25 41.31 -1.14
CA ALA A 412 3.95 41.01 -1.75
C ALA A 412 4.05 40.65 -3.24
N GLN A 413 5.26 40.69 -3.81
CA GLN A 413 5.58 40.36 -5.18
C GLN A 413 6.10 38.92 -5.30
N GLY A 414 6.27 38.24 -4.17
CA GLY A 414 6.66 36.84 -4.09
C GLY A 414 8.16 36.63 -3.99
N LEU A 415 8.95 37.64 -3.63
CA LEU A 415 10.38 37.49 -3.36
C LEU A 415 10.58 36.55 -2.17
N VAL A 416 11.45 35.55 -2.34
CA VAL A 416 11.70 34.51 -1.34
C VAL A 416 13.16 34.54 -0.87
N LEU A 417 13.36 34.55 0.44
CA LEU A 417 14.65 34.36 1.10
C LEU A 417 14.85 32.88 1.45
N THR A 418 16.05 32.33 1.27
CA THR A 418 16.37 30.93 1.61
C THR A 418 17.87 30.72 1.84
N ALA A 419 18.27 29.51 2.21
CA ALA A 419 19.67 29.11 2.30
C ALA A 419 20.29 28.86 0.90
N ALA A 420 21.49 29.41 0.68
CA ALA A 420 22.18 29.37 -0.60
C ALA A 420 22.87 28.04 -0.91
N ALA A 421 23.50 27.40 0.08
CA ALA A 421 24.36 26.25 -0.15
C ALA A 421 23.64 25.05 -0.81
N PRO A 422 22.40 24.67 -0.41
CA PRO A 422 21.67 23.60 -1.10
C PRO A 422 21.37 23.93 -2.58
N LEU A 423 21.30 25.22 -2.93
CA LEU A 423 20.94 25.67 -4.28
C LEU A 423 22.08 25.71 -5.29
N ALA A 424 23.34 25.60 -4.83
CA ALA A 424 24.52 25.83 -5.66
C ALA A 424 24.67 24.87 -6.86
N GLN A 425 24.00 23.71 -6.82
CA GLN A 425 24.09 22.67 -7.85
C GLN A 425 22.76 22.44 -8.58
N CYS A 426 21.78 23.33 -8.40
CA CYS A 426 20.47 23.20 -9.03
C CYS A 426 20.54 23.68 -10.48
N SER A 427 20.12 22.83 -11.40
CA SER A 427 19.90 23.18 -12.80
C SER A 427 18.62 24.01 -12.98
N ARG A 428 17.62 23.75 -12.14
CA ARG A 428 16.32 24.45 -12.11
C ARG A 428 15.84 24.63 -10.67
N ILE A 429 15.19 25.77 -10.40
CA ILE A 429 14.56 26.08 -9.11
C ILE A 429 13.10 26.47 -9.37
N ALA A 430 12.19 25.95 -8.55
CA ALA A 430 10.78 26.34 -8.55
C ALA A 430 10.27 26.60 -7.13
N LEU A 431 9.29 27.49 -7.01
CA LEU A 431 8.54 27.76 -5.79
C LEU A 431 7.19 27.04 -5.85
N ASN A 432 6.72 26.56 -4.69
CA ASN A 432 5.43 25.86 -4.53
C ASN A 432 5.22 24.70 -5.52
N GLY A 433 6.32 24.03 -5.88
CA GLY A 433 6.33 22.85 -6.75
C GLY A 433 6.51 23.14 -8.24
N ASP A 434 6.01 24.26 -8.76
CA ASP A 434 5.90 24.46 -10.21
C ASP A 434 6.32 25.85 -10.72
N THR A 435 6.38 26.87 -9.87
CA THR A 435 6.58 28.25 -10.30
C THR A 435 8.08 28.56 -10.46
N PRO A 436 8.62 28.72 -11.68
CA PRO A 436 10.05 28.91 -11.87
C PRO A 436 10.57 30.15 -11.16
N ALA A 437 11.75 30.05 -10.55
CA ALA A 437 12.39 31.15 -9.87
C ALA A 437 13.89 31.18 -10.14
N ARG A 438 14.48 32.38 -10.05
CA ARG A 438 15.90 32.62 -10.28
C ARG A 438 16.54 33.26 -9.05
N ILE A 439 17.79 32.89 -8.79
CA ILE A 439 18.61 33.54 -7.78
C ILE A 439 18.96 34.94 -8.28
N THR A 440 18.54 35.99 -7.57
CA THR A 440 18.84 37.40 -7.91
C THR A 440 20.01 37.95 -7.11
N GLN A 441 20.21 37.44 -5.89
CA GLN A 441 21.27 37.89 -5.00
C GLN A 441 21.71 36.74 -4.09
N THR A 442 23.00 36.67 -3.79
CA THR A 442 23.57 35.80 -2.76
C THR A 442 24.45 36.63 -1.83
N ALA A 443 24.38 36.38 -0.52
CA ALA A 443 25.29 36.96 0.46
C ALA A 443 25.55 35.96 1.59
N GLY A 444 26.80 35.54 1.75
CA GLY A 444 27.15 34.49 2.70
C GLY A 444 26.38 33.20 2.42
N GLU A 445 25.65 32.72 3.42
CA GLU A 445 24.88 31.46 3.35
C GLU A 445 23.42 31.66 2.89
N MET A 446 23.06 32.86 2.44
CA MET A 446 21.68 33.25 2.10
C MET A 446 21.53 33.61 0.61
N ALA A 447 20.37 33.32 0.05
CA ALA A 447 19.99 33.63 -1.33
C ALA A 447 18.59 34.26 -1.41
N LEU A 448 18.41 35.15 -2.38
CA LEU A 448 17.10 35.69 -2.77
C LEU A 448 16.66 35.08 -4.09
N LEU A 449 15.43 34.57 -4.10
CA LEU A 449 14.76 33.95 -5.23
C LEU A 449 13.63 34.86 -5.71
N GLN A 450 13.72 35.32 -6.95
CA GLN A 450 12.65 36.03 -7.62
C GLN A 450 11.88 35.05 -8.50
N PRO A 451 10.55 34.88 -8.30
CA PRO A 451 9.75 34.09 -9.21
C PRO A 451 9.63 34.80 -10.56
N GLU A 452 9.61 34.01 -11.64
CA GLU A 452 9.46 34.51 -13.00
C GLU A 452 8.03 34.99 -13.27
N LEU A 453 7.06 34.39 -12.58
CA LEU A 453 5.67 34.82 -12.52
C LEU A 453 5.38 35.39 -11.14
N ARG A 454 4.73 36.56 -11.05
CA ARG A 454 4.40 37.16 -9.75
C ARG A 454 3.53 36.20 -8.93
N ILE A 455 3.99 35.89 -7.72
CA ILE A 455 3.20 35.19 -6.70
C ILE A 455 2.70 36.24 -5.71
N ALA A 456 1.42 36.18 -5.34
CA ALA A 456 0.83 37.03 -4.31
C ALA A 456 0.69 36.21 -3.01
N PRO A 457 1.72 36.16 -2.14
CA PRO A 457 1.64 35.38 -0.92
C PRO A 457 0.58 35.97 0.02
N THR A 458 -0.13 35.11 0.74
CA THR A 458 -1.21 35.52 1.67
C THR A 458 -0.66 36.28 2.88
N ALA A 459 0.62 36.06 3.21
CA ALA A 459 1.33 36.81 4.24
C ALA A 459 2.81 36.97 3.85
N VAL A 460 3.46 37.99 4.40
CA VAL A 460 4.90 38.24 4.26
C VAL A 460 5.54 38.36 5.64
N ALA A 461 6.83 38.08 5.70
CA ALA A 461 7.61 38.16 6.93
C ALA A 461 7.60 39.58 7.51
N ARG A 462 7.44 39.65 8.83
CA ARG A 462 7.80 40.82 9.64
C ARG A 462 9.00 40.40 10.48
N PHE A 463 9.99 41.28 10.66
CA PHE A 463 11.23 40.94 11.34
C PHE A 463 11.33 41.60 12.71
N ALA A 464 11.91 40.88 13.68
CA ALA A 464 12.18 41.37 15.03
C ALA A 464 13.61 41.01 15.46
N THR A 465 14.14 41.68 16.48
CA THR A 465 15.45 41.36 17.05
C THR A 465 15.39 40.06 17.86
N PRO A 466 16.32 39.10 17.66
CA PRO A 466 16.36 37.87 18.44
C PRO A 466 16.70 38.15 19.91
N GLN A 467 16.15 37.34 20.81
CA GLN A 467 16.41 37.40 22.25
C GLN A 467 17.06 36.13 22.74
N ASP A 468 18.05 36.27 23.62
CA ASP A 468 18.72 35.13 24.22
C ASP A 468 17.75 34.32 25.10
N GLY A 469 17.83 32.99 25.01
CA GLY A 469 16.93 32.08 25.72
C GLY A 469 15.48 32.04 25.22
N ALA A 470 15.10 32.81 24.20
CA ALA A 470 13.71 32.90 23.75
C ALA A 470 13.23 31.62 23.06
N ALA A 471 11.98 31.25 23.33
CA ALA A 471 11.29 30.19 22.59
C ALA A 471 10.96 30.68 21.17
N ILE A 472 11.09 29.77 20.20
CA ILE A 472 10.85 30.05 18.79
C ILE A 472 10.01 28.95 18.14
N THR A 473 9.36 29.28 17.03
CA THR A 473 8.67 28.33 16.16
C THR A 473 9.29 28.39 14.77
N GLY A 474 9.91 27.28 14.34
CA GLY A 474 10.38 27.09 12.97
C GLY A 474 9.26 26.58 12.06
N ALA A 475 9.37 26.83 10.75
CA ALA A 475 8.47 26.23 9.76
C ALA A 475 9.19 25.76 8.50
N GLY A 476 8.81 24.59 7.97
CA GLY A 476 9.47 23.97 6.83
C GLY A 476 8.76 22.73 6.29
N TYR A 477 9.44 21.93 5.47
CA TYR A 477 8.89 20.77 4.77
C TYR A 477 9.63 19.49 5.14
N PRO A 478 9.51 18.99 6.38
CA PRO A 478 10.34 17.90 6.87
C PRO A 478 10.16 16.57 6.12
N TYR A 479 9.07 16.42 5.36
CA TYR A 479 8.76 15.27 4.49
C TYR A 479 8.77 15.62 2.99
N GLY A 480 9.43 16.72 2.60
CA GLY A 480 9.60 17.13 1.20
C GLY A 480 8.29 17.52 0.50
N HIS A 481 8.07 17.00 -0.71
CA HIS A 481 6.95 17.36 -1.60
C HIS A 481 5.60 16.75 -1.20
N THR A 482 5.57 15.88 -0.17
CA THR A 482 4.34 15.18 0.27
C THR A 482 3.39 16.06 1.09
N LEU A 483 3.87 17.20 1.58
CA LEU A 483 3.10 18.12 2.40
C LEU A 483 2.55 19.28 1.57
N ALA A 484 1.22 19.47 1.61
CA ALA A 484 0.55 20.62 0.99
C ALA A 484 0.81 21.96 1.73
N GLN A 485 1.33 21.92 2.96
CA GLN A 485 1.64 23.09 3.78
C GLN A 485 2.88 22.83 4.65
N ALA A 486 3.57 23.89 5.05
CA ALA A 486 4.70 23.76 5.96
C ALA A 486 4.28 23.16 7.33
N SER A 487 5.12 22.30 7.88
CA SER A 487 5.04 21.84 9.27
C SER A 487 5.73 22.84 10.18
N THR A 488 5.30 22.93 11.44
CA THR A 488 5.91 23.83 12.44
C THR A 488 6.62 23.04 13.52
N THR A 489 7.83 23.46 13.86
CA THR A 489 8.69 22.78 14.84
C THR A 489 9.06 23.77 15.95
N PRO A 490 8.83 23.43 17.23
CA PRO A 490 9.26 24.27 18.34
C PRO A 490 10.78 24.22 18.53
N GLY A 491 11.37 25.33 18.99
CA GLY A 491 12.78 25.42 19.34
C GLY A 491 13.07 26.51 20.36
N GLN A 492 14.34 26.69 20.68
CA GLN A 492 14.81 27.73 21.61
C GLN A 492 16.14 28.33 21.15
N ILE A 493 16.28 29.65 21.21
CA ILE A 493 17.55 30.34 21.00
C ILE A 493 18.43 30.10 22.24
N THR A 494 19.65 29.61 22.00
CA THR A 494 20.63 29.31 23.07
C THR A 494 21.80 30.29 23.11
N ALA A 495 22.03 31.02 22.02
CA ALA A 495 22.95 32.14 21.96
C ALA A 495 22.67 33.02 20.75
N LEU A 496 23.00 34.30 20.87
CA LEU A 496 22.90 35.33 19.82
C LEU A 496 24.17 35.44 18.96
N ASP A 497 25.05 34.45 19.05
CA ASP A 497 26.27 34.33 18.26
C ASP A 497 26.40 32.95 17.60
N GLY A 498 27.13 32.93 16.48
CA GLY A 498 27.57 31.69 15.84
C GLY A 498 28.68 30.99 16.63
N LEU A 499 29.12 29.81 16.14
CA LEU A 499 30.23 29.05 16.75
C LEU A 499 31.55 29.85 16.82
N THR A 500 31.71 30.85 15.96
CA THR A 500 32.89 31.70 15.83
C THR A 500 32.72 33.08 16.50
N GLY A 501 31.61 33.33 17.20
CA GLY A 501 31.33 34.60 17.87
C GLY A 501 30.80 35.72 16.95
N THR A 502 30.35 35.40 15.73
CA THR A 502 29.74 36.36 14.82
C THR A 502 28.29 36.66 15.22
N ALA A 503 27.95 37.94 15.40
CA ALA A 503 26.60 38.40 15.75
C ALA A 503 25.56 38.24 14.61
N ASP A 504 26.00 37.71 13.48
CA ASP A 504 25.16 37.49 12.30
C ASP A 504 24.43 36.16 12.36
N HIS A 505 24.85 35.27 13.26
CA HIS A 505 24.37 33.90 13.38
C HIS A 505 23.76 33.69 14.76
N LEU A 506 22.81 32.77 14.84
CA LEU A 506 22.16 32.33 16.08
C LEU A 506 22.45 30.85 16.29
N ARG A 507 22.64 30.45 17.53
CA ARG A 507 22.68 29.03 17.92
C ARG A 507 21.39 28.68 18.63
N LEU A 508 20.75 27.59 18.21
CA LEU A 508 19.45 27.19 18.72
C LEU A 508 19.36 25.68 18.95
N THR A 509 18.39 25.28 19.79
CA THR A 509 18.03 23.88 19.98
C THR A 509 16.69 23.60 19.32
N MET A 510 16.67 22.71 18.32
CA MET A 510 15.47 22.32 17.56
C MET A 510 15.72 21.02 16.79
N GLN A 511 14.68 20.22 16.56
CA GLN A 511 14.74 19.06 15.66
C GLN A 511 14.36 19.48 14.24
N ALA A 512 15.35 19.72 13.38
CA ALA A 512 15.14 20.10 11.99
C ALA A 512 15.67 19.04 11.03
N THR A 513 15.03 18.92 9.86
CA THR A 513 15.49 18.08 8.75
C THR A 513 15.95 18.94 7.56
N ALA A 514 16.42 18.29 6.49
CA ALA A 514 16.85 18.98 5.27
C ALA A 514 15.76 19.87 4.66
N GLY A 515 14.49 19.49 4.81
CA GLY A 515 13.36 20.25 4.27
C GLY A 515 13.00 21.50 5.09
N ASP A 516 13.56 21.65 6.29
CA ASP A 516 13.37 22.85 7.13
C ASP A 516 14.40 23.95 6.84
N ILE A 517 15.49 23.60 6.14
CA ILE A 517 16.56 24.54 5.78
C ILE A 517 15.97 25.69 4.95
N GLY A 518 16.39 26.92 5.27
CA GLY A 518 15.87 28.14 4.67
C GLY A 518 14.51 28.59 5.22
N GLY A 519 13.92 27.85 6.16
CA GLY A 519 12.65 28.17 6.80
C GLY A 519 12.76 29.29 7.85
N PRO A 520 11.66 30.02 8.13
CA PRO A 520 11.64 31.10 9.11
C PRO A 520 11.65 30.57 10.55
N LEU A 521 12.25 31.36 11.45
CA LEU A 521 12.17 31.17 12.89
C LEU A 521 11.41 32.35 13.50
N LEU A 522 10.25 32.09 14.10
CA LEU A 522 9.37 33.11 14.64
C LEU A 522 9.45 33.16 16.16
N ASP A 523 9.41 34.38 16.73
CA ASP A 523 9.22 34.59 18.16
C ASP A 523 7.75 34.40 18.61
N ALA A 524 7.49 34.62 19.90
CA ALA A 524 6.15 34.51 20.47
C ALA A 524 5.15 35.57 19.95
N GLY A 525 5.62 36.67 19.35
CA GLY A 525 4.79 37.67 18.67
C GLY A 525 4.50 37.32 17.20
N GLY A 526 5.09 36.24 16.70
CA GLY A 526 4.97 35.81 15.31
C GLY A 526 5.91 36.55 14.35
N ASP A 527 6.93 37.24 14.85
CA ASP A 527 7.89 37.95 14.02
C ASP A 527 9.15 37.12 13.80
N VAL A 528 9.71 37.19 12.59
CA VAL A 528 10.87 36.44 12.15
C VAL A 528 12.12 37.01 12.81
N VAL A 529 12.76 36.19 13.64
CA VAL A 529 14.00 36.50 14.35
C VAL A 529 15.22 35.89 13.67
N GLY A 530 15.02 34.94 12.76
CA GLY A 530 16.08 34.35 11.94
C GLY A 530 15.57 33.37 10.89
N MET A 531 16.51 32.76 10.17
CA MET A 531 16.26 31.74 9.15
C MET A 531 17.19 30.54 9.37
N LEU A 532 16.65 29.32 9.31
CA LEU A 532 17.43 28.11 9.52
C LEU A 532 18.49 27.93 8.42
N LEU A 533 19.73 27.66 8.81
CA LEU A 533 20.84 27.37 7.90
C LEU A 533 21.14 25.86 7.85
N PRO A 534 21.87 25.39 6.82
CA PRO A 534 22.29 24.00 6.73
C PRO A 534 23.08 23.55 7.96
N GLN A 535 22.91 22.29 8.35
CA GLN A 535 23.58 21.74 9.52
C GLN A 535 25.10 21.78 9.36
N THR A 536 25.80 22.31 10.38
CA THR A 536 27.27 22.29 10.42
C THR A 536 27.77 20.91 10.84
N ALA A 537 28.72 20.35 10.09
CA ALA A 537 29.33 19.07 10.41
C ALA A 537 29.95 19.08 11.82
N GLY A 538 29.73 18.01 12.59
CA GLY A 538 30.30 17.86 13.93
C GLY A 538 29.47 18.42 15.08
N LEU A 539 28.30 19.02 14.82
CA LEU A 539 27.35 19.41 15.86
C LEU A 539 26.34 18.27 16.18
N PRO A 540 25.85 18.16 17.43
CA PRO A 540 24.73 17.29 17.76
C PRO A 540 23.49 17.64 16.91
N GLN A 541 22.67 16.64 16.56
CA GLN A 541 21.50 16.83 15.70
C GLN A 541 20.45 17.81 16.24
N THR A 542 20.43 18.07 17.54
CA THR A 542 19.52 19.03 18.16
C THR A 542 20.05 20.46 18.14
N VAL A 543 21.36 20.66 17.88
CA VAL A 543 21.98 21.99 17.84
C VAL A 543 22.04 22.46 16.41
N GLN A 544 21.37 23.58 16.14
CA GLN A 544 21.24 24.16 14.81
C GLN A 544 21.81 25.57 14.77
N ILE A 545 22.15 26.02 13.57
CA ILE A 545 22.61 27.38 13.29
C ILE A 545 21.57 28.08 12.41
N ALA A 546 21.36 29.37 12.66
CA ALA A 546 20.47 30.19 11.86
C ALA A 546 21.10 31.54 11.54
N ALA A 547 20.72 32.13 10.41
CA ALA A 547 21.02 33.52 10.11
C ALA A 547 20.12 34.42 10.97
N SER A 548 20.70 35.43 11.62
CA SER A 548 19.94 36.41 12.39
C SER A 548 19.11 37.34 11.49
N SER A 549 18.00 37.86 12.02
CA SER A 549 17.20 38.89 11.33
C SER A 549 18.02 40.15 10.96
N GLY A 550 19.07 40.47 11.71
CA GLY A 550 20.00 41.56 11.37
C GLY A 550 20.83 41.27 10.13
N ALA A 551 21.33 40.05 9.98
CA ALA A 551 22.03 39.61 8.77
C ALA A 551 21.09 39.60 7.56
N ILE A 552 19.85 39.13 7.76
CA ILE A 552 18.79 39.12 6.74
C ILE A 552 18.48 40.55 6.28
N ALA A 553 18.26 41.48 7.21
CA ALA A 553 17.93 42.87 6.89
C ALA A 553 18.99 43.54 6.01
N ARG A 554 20.28 43.27 6.25
CA ARG A 554 21.38 43.76 5.40
C ARG A 554 21.33 43.18 3.99
N LEU A 555 21.04 41.88 3.84
CA LEU A 555 20.92 41.26 2.51
C LEU A 555 19.80 41.91 1.69
N ILE A 556 18.63 42.11 2.29
CA ILE A 556 17.44 42.65 1.61
C ILE A 556 17.41 44.18 1.54
N ASN A 557 18.48 44.85 2.00
CA ASN A 557 18.57 46.31 2.12
C ASN A 557 17.39 46.94 2.90
N ALA A 558 16.86 46.24 3.90
CA ALA A 558 15.82 46.75 4.78
C ALA A 558 16.42 47.47 6.00
N PRO A 559 15.68 48.40 6.62
CA PRO A 559 16.04 48.93 7.94
C PRO A 559 16.29 47.80 8.93
N ALA A 560 17.25 47.98 9.83
CA ALA A 560 17.49 47.02 10.91
C ALA A 560 16.18 46.77 11.69
N PRO A 561 15.88 45.51 12.07
CA PRO A 561 14.69 45.21 12.84
C PRO A 561 14.66 46.05 14.11
N LEU A 562 13.51 46.64 14.41
CA LEU A 562 13.34 47.39 15.65
C LEU A 562 13.45 46.43 16.83
N ALA A 563 14.10 46.88 17.91
CA ALA A 563 14.12 46.20 19.20
C ALA A 563 12.77 46.34 19.93
N VAL A 564 11.67 46.17 19.21
CA VAL A 564 10.30 46.22 19.73
C VAL A 564 9.82 44.79 19.86
N ILE A 565 9.60 44.36 21.10
CA ILE A 565 9.05 43.04 21.39
C ILE A 565 7.55 43.11 21.11
N SER A 566 7.10 42.44 20.05
CA SER A 566 5.68 42.28 19.79
C SER A 566 5.02 41.55 20.96
N ALA A 567 3.82 41.99 21.35
CA ALA A 567 3.06 41.31 22.38
C ALA A 567 2.86 39.83 21.99
N PRO A 568 3.08 38.86 22.90
CA PRO A 568 2.88 37.46 22.60
C PRO A 568 1.46 37.20 22.09
N ILE A 569 1.34 36.41 21.03
CA ILE A 569 0.06 35.96 20.48
C ILE A 569 -0.16 34.47 20.82
N ALA A 570 -1.36 33.96 20.54
CA ALA A 570 -1.66 32.54 20.75
C ALA A 570 -0.70 31.65 19.94
N PRO A 571 -0.20 30.52 20.50
CA PRO A 571 0.72 29.62 19.80
C PRO A 571 0.18 29.16 18.44
N GLU A 572 -1.12 28.89 18.32
CA GLU A 572 -1.78 28.49 17.08
C GLU A 572 -1.72 29.60 16.02
N ALA A 573 -1.76 30.86 16.45
CA ALA A 573 -1.62 32.02 15.57
C ALA A 573 -0.17 32.19 15.09
N VAL A 574 0.82 31.93 15.95
CA VAL A 574 2.24 31.86 15.55
C VAL A 574 2.44 30.76 14.52
N SER A 575 1.94 29.54 14.76
CA SER A 575 2.07 28.42 13.82
C SER A 575 1.37 28.69 12.49
N THR A 576 0.18 29.31 12.52
CA THR A 576 -0.56 29.69 11.31
C THR A 576 0.22 30.72 10.51
N ARG A 577 0.75 31.74 11.17
CA ARG A 577 1.57 32.77 10.53
C ARG A 577 2.86 32.19 9.95
N ALA A 578 3.53 31.29 10.68
CA ALA A 578 4.72 30.60 10.22
C ALA A 578 4.46 29.86 8.91
N ARG A 579 3.35 29.11 8.81
CA ARG A 579 2.95 28.43 7.57
C ARG A 579 2.67 29.37 6.41
N LEU A 580 1.97 30.49 6.66
CA LEU A 580 1.56 31.42 5.61
C LEU A 580 2.72 32.19 4.97
N ILE A 581 3.83 32.36 5.69
CA ILE A 581 5.02 33.06 5.17
C ILE A 581 6.10 32.10 4.63
N THR A 582 5.93 30.79 4.81
CA THR A 582 6.90 29.79 4.33
C THR A 582 6.59 29.38 2.89
N ALA A 583 7.60 29.45 2.02
CA ALA A 583 7.54 28.97 0.65
C ALA A 583 8.20 27.58 0.53
N GLN A 584 7.66 26.70 -0.31
CA GLN A 584 8.35 25.46 -0.70
C GLN A 584 9.29 25.76 -1.86
N ILE A 585 10.53 25.29 -1.79
CA ILE A 585 11.51 25.43 -2.86
C ILE A 585 11.91 24.04 -3.33
N SER A 586 11.70 23.79 -4.62
CA SER A 586 12.09 22.56 -5.29
C SER A 586 13.30 22.83 -6.18
N CYS A 587 14.30 21.94 -6.12
CA CYS A 587 15.51 22.04 -6.93
C CYS A 587 15.78 20.72 -7.65
N TRP A 588 16.15 20.83 -8.93
CA TRP A 588 16.48 19.72 -9.83
C TRP A 588 17.95 19.73 -10.20
#